data_AF-A0AAD9PP91-F1
#
_entry.id   AF-A0AAD9PP91-F1
#
_cell.length_a   1.000
_cell.length_b   1.000
_cell.length_c   1.000
_cell.angle_alpha   90.00
_cell.angle_beta   90.00
_cell.angle_gamma   90.00
#
_symmetry.space_group_name_H-M   'P 1'
#
loop_
_entity.id
_entity.type
_entity.pdbx_description
1 polymer ?
#
loop_
_entity_poly.entity_id
_entity_poly.type
_entity_poly.pdbx_seq_one_letter_code
_entity_poly.pdbx_strand_id
1 'polypeptide(L)'
;MATDLEGLNPFNGSFAFDRELIGHQRGARCGCCIDQEHISCLVGSQSIIESAAAFGFEYLITGGVDGDVLVWKCTPEGSIELLHMFLAHVNTVMAICPSRLLNDLHDPELEGLDPTRVSFVDAALCIYTAGRDKLIHRYTLLGRKLLTLDVCCMHPILIYRGTMMSFAVL
;
A
#
# COMPACT_ATOMS: atom_id res chain seq x y z
N MET A 1 -0.28 -30.74 -11.41
CA MET A 1 0.82 -30.69 -12.39
C MET A 1 1.87 -29.81 -11.77
N ALA A 2 2.92 -30.40 -11.20
CA ALA A 2 3.98 -29.66 -10.51
C ALA A 2 4.89 -29.04 -11.58
N THR A 3 4.91 -27.72 -11.68
CA THR A 3 5.88 -27.00 -12.52
C THR A 3 7.17 -26.86 -11.72
N ASP A 4 8.23 -27.51 -12.19
CA ASP A 4 9.60 -27.33 -11.71
C ASP A 4 9.93 -25.83 -11.72
N LEU A 5 10.12 -25.26 -10.52
CA LEU A 5 10.56 -23.88 -10.32
C LEU A 5 12.10 -23.75 -10.47
N GLU A 6 12.82 -24.87 -10.60
CA GLU A 6 14.26 -24.88 -10.79
C GLU A 6 14.63 -24.39 -12.20
N GLY A 7 15.13 -23.16 -12.29
CA GLY A 7 15.64 -22.57 -13.53
C GLY A 7 14.92 -21.33 -14.01
N LEU A 8 13.85 -20.90 -13.32
CA LEU A 8 13.22 -19.61 -13.56
C LEU A 8 14.18 -18.47 -13.19
N ASN A 9 14.36 -17.55 -14.12
CA ASN A 9 15.11 -16.32 -14.02
C ASN A 9 14.32 -15.20 -14.73
N PRO A 10 14.70 -13.93 -14.56
CA PRO A 10 13.97 -12.81 -15.16
C PRO A 10 13.83 -12.84 -16.69
N PHE A 11 14.62 -13.67 -17.38
CA PHE A 11 14.66 -13.77 -18.84
C PHE A 11 13.88 -14.98 -19.40
N ASN A 12 13.47 -15.93 -18.55
CA ASN A 12 12.70 -17.11 -18.98
C ASN A 12 11.42 -17.36 -18.16
N GLY A 13 11.13 -16.50 -17.19
CA GLY A 13 9.82 -16.44 -16.57
C GLY A 13 8.76 -15.94 -17.54
N SER A 14 7.61 -16.61 -17.58
CA SER A 14 6.40 -16.09 -18.21
C SER A 14 5.43 -15.66 -17.12
N PHE A 15 4.73 -14.56 -17.36
CA PHE A 15 3.68 -14.07 -16.48
C PHE A 15 2.34 -14.37 -17.13
N ALA A 16 1.48 -15.06 -16.40
CA ALA A 16 0.09 -15.18 -16.78
C ALA A 16 -0.69 -14.04 -16.11
N PHE A 17 -1.56 -13.40 -16.89
CA PHE A 17 -2.55 -12.51 -16.32
C PHE A 17 -3.48 -13.34 -15.44
N ASP A 18 -3.48 -13.09 -14.13
CA ASP A 18 -4.39 -13.76 -13.20
C ASP A 18 -5.76 -13.07 -13.23
N ARG A 19 -5.78 -11.77 -12.90
CA ARG A 19 -7.03 -11.02 -12.66
C ARG A 19 -6.96 -9.54 -12.99
N GLU A 20 -8.13 -9.00 -13.31
CA GLU A 20 -8.37 -7.55 -13.46
C GLU A 20 -8.98 -6.98 -12.19
N LEU A 21 -8.43 -5.87 -11.70
CA LEU A 21 -9.01 -5.09 -10.60
C LEU A 21 -9.62 -3.82 -11.16
N ILE A 22 -10.93 -3.67 -10.98
CA ILE A 22 -11.71 -2.54 -11.49
C ILE A 22 -12.16 -1.69 -10.31
N GLY A 23 -11.75 -0.42 -10.27
CA GLY A 23 -12.16 0.49 -9.20
C GLY A 23 -11.92 1.96 -9.50
N HIS A 24 -10.79 2.32 -10.11
CA HIS A 24 -10.53 3.71 -10.52
C HIS A 24 -11.37 4.10 -11.74
N GLN A 25 -12.15 5.18 -11.64
CA GLN A 25 -13.06 5.63 -12.71
C GLN A 25 -12.32 6.02 -14.00
N ARG A 26 -11.14 6.63 -13.87
CA ARG A 26 -10.33 7.12 -15.01
C ARG A 26 -8.96 6.46 -15.12
N GLY A 27 -8.79 5.32 -14.47
CA GLY A 27 -7.60 4.48 -14.51
C GLY A 27 -6.63 4.69 -13.35
N ALA A 28 -5.90 3.62 -13.03
CA ALA A 28 -4.79 3.63 -12.09
C ALA A 28 -3.56 4.30 -12.73
N ARG A 29 -2.79 5.05 -11.93
CA ARG A 29 -1.55 5.73 -12.35
C ARG A 29 -0.31 5.20 -11.65
N CYS A 30 -0.45 4.82 -10.40
CA CYS A 30 0.61 4.25 -9.60
C CYS A 30 0.05 3.20 -8.65
N GLY A 31 0.93 2.39 -8.09
CA GLY A 31 0.58 1.48 -7.01
C GLY A 31 1.81 0.95 -6.31
N CYS A 32 1.58 0.36 -5.15
CA CYS A 32 2.60 -0.35 -4.38
C CYS A 32 2.00 -1.60 -3.72
N CYS A 33 2.85 -2.55 -3.39
CA CYS A 33 2.49 -3.70 -2.58
C CYS A 33 3.02 -3.53 -1.15
N ILE A 34 2.25 -3.97 -0.16
CA ILE A 34 2.73 -4.25 1.20
C ILE A 34 2.63 -5.75 1.38
N ASP A 35 3.76 -6.42 1.21
CA ASP A 35 3.89 -7.86 1.36
C ASP A 35 4.25 -8.26 2.81
N GLN A 36 4.37 -9.56 3.02
CA GLN A 36 4.73 -10.11 4.33
C GLN A 36 6.14 -9.69 4.78
N GLU A 37 7.09 -9.52 3.85
CA GLU A 37 8.45 -9.09 4.18
C GLU A 37 8.43 -7.67 4.75
N HIS A 38 7.70 -6.75 4.11
CA HIS A 38 7.52 -5.39 4.60
C HIS A 38 6.84 -5.37 5.96
N ILE A 39 5.78 -6.16 6.16
CA ILE A 39 5.09 -6.26 7.45
C ILE A 39 6.04 -6.81 8.53
N SER A 40 6.85 -7.81 8.21
CA SER A 40 7.82 -8.38 9.16
C SER A 40 8.90 -7.37 9.57
N CYS A 41 9.32 -6.49 8.67
CA CYS A 41 10.32 -5.46 8.95
C CYS A 41 9.80 -4.32 9.85
N LEU A 42 8.49 -4.06 9.82
CA LEU A 42 7.84 -3.03 10.64
C LEU A 42 7.73 -3.43 12.11
N VAL A 43 7.76 -4.72 12.39
CA VAL A 43 7.35 -5.28 13.66
C VAL A 43 8.57 -5.83 14.39
N GLY A 44 9.12 -5.05 15.34
CA GLY A 44 10.08 -5.57 16.33
C GLY A 44 9.43 -6.40 17.44
N SER A 45 8.09 -6.53 17.45
CA SER A 45 7.26 -7.08 18.53
C SER A 45 6.51 -8.34 18.06
N GLN A 46 6.85 -9.51 18.61
CA GLN A 46 6.33 -10.84 18.23
C GLN A 46 4.80 -10.94 18.01
N SER A 47 3.98 -10.12 18.68
CA SER A 47 2.51 -10.21 18.62
C SER A 47 1.87 -9.85 17.27
N ILE A 48 2.44 -8.91 16.49
CA ILE A 48 1.86 -8.51 15.19
C ILE A 48 2.37 -9.45 14.07
N ILE A 49 3.59 -9.98 14.20
CA ILE A 49 4.15 -10.97 13.28
C ILE A 49 3.35 -12.27 13.34
N GLU A 50 2.99 -12.75 14.52
CA GLU A 50 2.16 -13.95 14.66
C GLU A 50 0.78 -13.78 13.99
N SER A 51 0.21 -12.57 14.04
CA SER A 51 -1.03 -12.26 13.35
C SER A 51 -0.84 -12.18 11.83
N ALA A 52 0.12 -11.41 11.33
CA ALA A 52 0.31 -11.22 9.88
C ALA A 52 0.80 -12.49 9.17
N ALA A 53 1.73 -13.24 9.79
CA ALA A 53 2.22 -14.51 9.28
C ALA A 53 1.14 -15.61 9.31
N ALA A 54 0.18 -15.54 10.23
CA ALA A 54 -0.94 -16.48 10.28
C ALA A 54 -1.97 -16.25 9.15
N PHE A 55 -2.10 -15.03 8.63
CA PHE A 55 -3.15 -14.72 7.66
C PHE A 55 -2.71 -14.77 6.19
N GLY A 56 -1.41 -14.67 5.91
CA GLY A 56 -0.87 -14.87 4.57
C GLY A 56 -1.22 -13.78 3.54
N PHE A 57 -1.97 -12.73 3.91
CA PHE A 57 -2.42 -11.71 2.94
C PHE A 57 -1.36 -10.66 2.62
N GLU A 58 -1.54 -10.01 1.47
CA GLU A 58 -0.80 -8.84 1.02
C GLU A 58 -1.77 -7.70 0.73
N TYR A 59 -1.26 -6.47 0.75
CA TYR A 59 -2.04 -5.31 0.32
C TYR A 59 -1.53 -4.77 -0.99
N LEU A 60 -2.45 -4.61 -1.95
CA LEU A 60 -2.20 -3.82 -3.13
C LEU A 60 -2.85 -2.46 -2.94
N ILE A 61 -2.07 -1.40 -3.12
CA ILE A 61 -2.56 -0.03 -3.02
C ILE A 61 -2.40 0.64 -4.37
N THR A 62 -3.47 1.23 -4.89
CA THR A 62 -3.47 1.87 -6.21
C THR A 62 -3.93 3.32 -6.10
N GLY A 63 -3.25 4.21 -6.82
CA GLY A 63 -3.57 5.64 -6.90
C GLY A 63 -4.07 6.03 -8.28
N GLY A 64 -5.17 6.77 -8.34
CA GLY A 64 -5.89 7.06 -9.56
C GLY A 64 -5.63 8.45 -10.15
N VAL A 65 -6.13 8.64 -11.37
CA VAL A 65 -6.11 9.92 -12.08
C VAL A 65 -6.88 11.01 -11.34
N ASP A 66 -7.93 10.63 -10.60
CA ASP A 66 -8.84 11.55 -9.91
C ASP A 66 -8.43 11.84 -8.45
N GLY A 67 -7.25 11.36 -8.04
CA GLY A 67 -6.72 11.60 -6.69
C GLY A 67 -7.21 10.60 -5.63
N ASP A 68 -7.97 9.60 -6.05
CA ASP A 68 -8.45 8.49 -5.24
C ASP A 68 -7.34 7.44 -5.01
N VAL A 69 -7.38 6.83 -3.84
CA VAL A 69 -6.56 5.69 -3.45
C VAL A 69 -7.47 4.54 -3.08
N LEU A 70 -7.20 3.37 -3.66
CA LEU A 70 -7.89 2.13 -3.37
C LEU A 70 -6.93 1.17 -2.67
N VAL A 71 -7.43 0.50 -1.64
CA VAL A 71 -6.70 -0.48 -0.85
C VAL A 71 -7.36 -1.84 -1.01
N TRP A 72 -6.61 -2.77 -1.59
CA TRP A 72 -7.03 -4.13 -1.85
C TRP A 72 -6.31 -5.07 -0.89
N LYS A 73 -7.04 -6.02 -0.32
CA LYS A 73 -6.47 -7.14 0.45
C LYS A 73 -6.51 -8.39 -0.41
N CYS A 74 -5.35 -8.98 -0.62
CA CYS A 74 -5.15 -10.15 -1.47
C CYS A 74 -4.71 -11.33 -0.63
N THR A 75 -5.31 -12.50 -0.80
CA THR A 75 -4.87 -13.74 -0.12
C THR A 75 -4.11 -14.65 -1.08
N PRO A 76 -3.25 -15.57 -0.59
CA PRO A 76 -2.51 -16.51 -1.43
C PRO A 76 -3.41 -17.46 -2.25
N GLU A 77 -4.60 -17.76 -1.75
CA GLU A 77 -5.64 -18.53 -2.44
C GLU A 77 -6.30 -17.72 -3.56
N GLY A 78 -5.94 -16.44 -3.66
CA GLY A 78 -6.40 -15.52 -4.67
C GLY A 78 -7.68 -14.78 -4.31
N SER A 79 -8.13 -14.77 -3.05
CA SER A 79 -9.23 -13.88 -2.68
C SER A 79 -8.76 -12.42 -2.79
N ILE A 80 -9.57 -11.54 -3.37
CA ILE A 80 -9.27 -10.11 -3.47
C ILE A 80 -10.48 -9.32 -2.98
N GLU A 81 -10.30 -8.52 -1.93
CA GLU A 81 -11.32 -7.65 -1.35
C GLU A 81 -10.87 -6.19 -1.44
N LEU A 82 -11.75 -5.31 -1.91
CA LEU A 82 -11.56 -3.86 -1.76
C LEU A 82 -11.89 -3.48 -0.31
N LEU A 83 -10.86 -3.20 0.49
CA LEU A 83 -11.03 -2.79 1.88
C LEU A 83 -11.49 -1.35 1.99
N HIS A 84 -10.85 -0.46 1.24
CA HIS A 84 -11.09 0.96 1.37
C HIS A 84 -10.83 1.75 0.10
N MET A 85 -11.55 2.85 -0.03
CA MET A 85 -11.38 3.82 -1.11
C MET A 85 -11.53 5.22 -0.51
N PHE A 86 -10.58 6.10 -0.77
CA PHE A 86 -10.60 7.46 -0.25
C PHE A 86 -9.92 8.45 -1.18
N LEU A 87 -10.33 9.72 -1.09
CA LEU A 87 -9.71 10.81 -1.82
C LEU A 87 -8.44 11.26 -1.09
N ALA A 88 -7.28 10.92 -1.64
CA ALA A 88 -5.99 11.33 -1.09
C ALA A 88 -5.62 12.75 -1.52
N HIS A 89 -5.88 13.08 -2.79
CA HIS A 89 -5.43 14.31 -3.43
C HIS A 89 -6.57 14.96 -4.22
N VAL A 90 -6.48 16.28 -4.44
CA VAL A 90 -7.45 17.02 -5.29
C VAL A 90 -7.24 16.71 -6.78
N ASN A 91 -6.06 16.17 -7.12
CA ASN A 91 -5.66 15.78 -8.47
C ASN A 91 -5.00 14.40 -8.44
N THR A 92 -4.55 13.93 -9.60
CA THR A 92 -3.83 12.66 -9.79
C THR A 92 -2.84 12.32 -8.68
N VAL A 93 -2.94 11.09 -8.17
CA VAL A 93 -1.93 10.47 -7.33
C VAL A 93 -0.75 10.09 -8.21
N MET A 94 0.39 10.73 -7.96
CA MET A 94 1.60 10.58 -8.77
C MET A 94 2.46 9.41 -8.29
N ALA A 95 2.47 9.14 -6.99
CA ALA A 95 3.24 8.05 -6.39
C ALA A 95 2.65 7.62 -5.05
N ILE A 96 2.87 6.35 -4.70
CA ILE A 96 2.50 5.75 -3.41
C ILE A 96 3.69 4.91 -2.94
N CYS A 97 3.98 4.93 -1.63
CA CYS A 97 4.81 3.89 -1.01
C CYS A 97 4.28 3.44 0.35
N PRO A 98 4.65 2.22 0.76
CA PRO A 98 4.49 1.77 2.13
C PRO A 98 5.28 2.67 3.10
N SER A 99 4.67 2.99 4.24
CA SER A 99 5.37 3.61 5.35
C SER A 99 6.20 2.57 6.09
N ARG A 100 7.35 2.98 6.62
CA ARG A 100 8.15 2.21 7.59
C ARG A 100 7.75 2.44 9.04
N LEU A 101 6.74 3.26 9.25
CA LEU A 101 6.22 3.60 10.57
C LEU A 101 4.80 3.08 10.65
N LEU A 102 4.49 2.39 11.74
CA LEU A 102 3.12 2.04 12.08
C LEU A 102 2.38 3.28 12.61
N ASN A 103 1.06 3.21 12.65
CA ASN A 103 0.26 4.15 13.39
C ASN A 103 0.24 3.73 14.87
N ASP A 104 1.11 4.32 15.67
CA ASP A 104 1.21 4.03 17.11
C ASP A 104 0.13 4.75 17.94
N LEU A 105 -0.73 5.54 17.29
CA LEU A 105 -1.79 6.29 17.94
C LEU A 105 -3.03 5.41 18.14
N HIS A 106 -3.52 5.35 19.37
CA HIS A 106 -4.80 4.74 19.70
C HIS A 106 -5.91 5.47 18.93
N ASP A 107 -6.56 4.76 18.02
CA ASP A 107 -7.67 5.32 17.24
C ASP A 107 -9.00 4.94 17.90
N PRO A 108 -9.70 5.87 18.56
CA PRO A 108 -11.02 5.56 19.13
C PRO A 108 -12.04 5.20 18.04
N GLU A 109 -11.81 5.54 16.77
CA GLU A 109 -12.68 5.16 15.65
C GLU A 109 -12.59 3.65 15.33
N LEU A 110 -11.55 2.96 15.78
CA LEU A 110 -11.45 1.49 15.67
C LEU A 110 -12.43 0.75 16.59
N GLU A 111 -12.92 1.38 17.65
CA GLU A 111 -13.81 0.74 18.62
C GLU A 111 -15.20 0.41 18.05
N GLY A 112 -15.56 1.00 16.91
CA GLY A 112 -16.84 0.76 16.22
C GLY A 112 -16.75 -0.08 14.95
N LEU A 113 -15.55 -0.49 14.53
CA LEU A 113 -15.36 -1.27 13.30
C LEU A 113 -15.56 -2.76 13.56
N ASP A 114 -16.13 -3.46 12.57
CA ASP A 114 -16.33 -4.91 12.64
C ASP A 114 -14.95 -5.61 12.62
N PRO A 115 -14.53 -6.23 13.74
CA PRO A 115 -13.22 -6.86 13.85
C PRO A 115 -13.05 -8.08 12.94
N THR A 116 -14.14 -8.59 12.36
CA THR A 116 -14.09 -9.67 11.37
C THR A 116 -13.68 -9.17 9.98
N ARG A 117 -13.82 -7.87 9.71
CA ARG A 117 -13.50 -7.24 8.43
C ARG A 117 -12.26 -6.37 8.48
N VAL A 118 -12.02 -5.71 9.61
CA VAL A 118 -10.89 -4.82 9.83
C VAL A 118 -10.02 -5.37 10.96
N SER A 119 -8.87 -5.89 10.60
CA SER A 119 -7.85 -6.34 11.54
C SER A 119 -7.06 -5.16 12.09
N PHE A 120 -6.43 -5.36 13.25
CA PHE A 120 -5.48 -4.41 13.81
C PHE A 120 -4.37 -4.02 12.81
N VAL A 121 -3.93 -4.98 11.97
CA VAL A 121 -2.92 -4.75 10.93
C VAL A 121 -3.42 -3.74 9.89
N ASP A 122 -4.68 -3.84 9.47
CA ASP A 122 -5.31 -2.91 8.52
C ASP A 122 -5.29 -1.47 9.08
N ALA A 123 -5.45 -1.32 10.40
CA ALA A 123 -5.49 -0.02 11.07
C ALA A 123 -4.10 0.58 11.36
N ALA A 124 -3.11 -0.28 11.61
CA ALA A 124 -1.76 0.13 11.97
C ALA A 124 -0.90 0.48 10.75
N LEU A 125 -1.10 -0.21 9.62
CA LEU A 125 -0.32 0.02 8.41
C LEU A 125 -0.62 1.38 7.80
N CYS A 126 0.43 1.99 7.26
CA CYS A 126 0.38 3.33 6.69
C CYS A 126 1.05 3.38 5.32
N ILE A 127 0.63 4.34 4.51
CA ILE A 127 1.21 4.68 3.21
C ILE A 127 1.52 6.17 3.14
N TYR A 128 2.48 6.52 2.29
CA TYR A 128 2.63 7.89 1.80
C TYR A 128 2.09 8.00 0.38
N THR A 129 1.43 9.11 0.09
CA THR A 129 0.92 9.45 -1.23
C THR A 129 1.47 10.82 -1.63
N ALA A 130 1.87 10.97 -2.89
CA ALA A 130 2.28 12.25 -3.46
C ALA A 130 1.35 12.59 -4.63
N GLY A 131 0.84 13.82 -4.66
CA GLY A 131 -0.14 14.26 -5.64
C GLY A 131 0.35 15.38 -6.54
N ARG A 132 -0.35 15.57 -7.67
CA ARG A 132 -0.13 16.72 -8.56
C ARG A 132 -0.50 18.07 -7.91
N ASP A 133 -1.22 18.03 -6.80
CA ASP A 133 -1.50 19.16 -5.91
C ASP A 133 -0.29 19.64 -5.09
N LYS A 134 0.89 19.02 -5.28
CA LYS A 134 2.16 19.37 -4.61
C LYS A 134 2.14 19.05 -3.11
N LEU A 135 1.28 18.14 -2.68
CA LEU A 135 1.22 17.66 -1.31
C LEU A 135 1.74 16.23 -1.23
N ILE A 136 2.36 15.92 -0.10
CA ILE A 136 2.60 14.55 0.34
C ILE A 136 1.73 14.31 1.57
N HIS A 137 0.94 13.25 1.55
CA HIS A 137 0.14 12.85 2.69
C HIS A 137 0.62 11.52 3.25
N ARG A 138 0.43 11.32 4.56
CA ARG A 138 0.49 10.00 5.18
C ARG A 138 -0.91 9.58 5.57
N TYR A 139 -1.29 8.37 5.18
CA TYR A 139 -2.59 7.79 5.47
C TYR A 139 -2.44 6.43 6.14
N THR A 140 -3.39 6.06 7.01
CA THR A 140 -3.62 4.64 7.34
C THR A 140 -4.26 3.92 6.15
N LEU A 141 -4.22 2.60 6.11
CA LEU A 141 -4.92 1.84 5.06
C LEU A 141 -6.46 2.00 5.14
N LEU A 142 -6.98 2.45 6.28
CA LEU A 142 -8.39 2.81 6.47
C LEU A 142 -8.73 4.24 6.03
N GLY A 143 -7.85 4.90 5.29
CA GLY A 143 -8.12 6.22 4.70
C GLY A 143 -8.03 7.40 5.67
N ARG A 144 -7.59 7.17 6.92
CA ARG A 144 -7.38 8.26 7.87
C ARG A 144 -6.11 9.03 7.53
N LYS A 145 -6.24 10.33 7.30
CA LYS A 145 -5.09 11.22 7.06
C LYS A 145 -4.37 11.51 8.38
N LEU A 146 -3.08 11.21 8.44
CA LEU A 146 -2.23 11.43 9.61
C LEU A 146 -1.35 12.67 9.49
N LEU A 147 -0.90 12.98 8.26
CA LEU A 147 0.05 14.05 8.00
C LEU A 147 -0.17 14.65 6.61
N THR A 148 0.13 15.95 6.48
CA THR A 148 0.29 16.64 5.20
C THR A 148 1.61 17.39 5.22
N LEU A 149 2.39 17.23 4.15
CA LEU A 149 3.64 17.94 3.90
C LEU A 149 3.49 18.70 2.57
N ASP A 150 3.91 19.96 2.55
CA ASP A 150 3.95 20.76 1.33
C ASP A 150 5.34 20.60 0.66
N VAL A 151 5.33 20.21 -0.62
CA VAL A 151 6.56 20.00 -1.39
C VAL A 151 7.26 21.33 -1.71
N CYS A 152 6.59 22.47 -1.61
CA CYS A 152 7.21 23.79 -1.77
C CYS A 152 8.32 24.08 -0.75
N CYS A 153 8.35 23.34 0.38
CA CYS A 153 9.34 23.52 1.45
C CYS A 153 10.50 22.51 1.39
N MET A 154 10.44 21.52 0.48
CA MET A 154 11.41 20.43 0.41
C MET A 154 12.30 20.63 -0.83
N HIS A 155 13.58 20.96 -0.62
CA HIS A 155 14.59 20.80 -1.68
C HIS A 155 14.64 19.30 -2.06
N PRO A 156 14.72 18.95 -3.35
CA PRO A 156 14.34 17.63 -3.82
C PRO A 156 15.39 16.57 -3.51
N ILE A 157 15.23 15.80 -2.43
CA ILE A 157 15.87 14.48 -2.31
C ILE A 157 14.94 13.55 -1.53
N LEU A 158 14.42 12.51 -2.18
CA LEU A 158 14.34 11.21 -1.53
C LEU A 158 14.57 10.10 -2.57
N ILE A 159 15.74 9.46 -2.46
CA ILE A 159 16.17 8.31 -3.24
C ILE A 159 15.88 7.06 -2.39
N TYR A 160 15.22 6.05 -2.96
CA TYR A 160 15.25 4.70 -2.39
C TYR A 160 15.68 3.68 -3.45
N ARG A 161 16.88 3.10 -3.26
CA ARG A 161 17.46 2.08 -4.16
C ARG A 161 17.10 0.67 -3.68
N GLY A 162 16.46 -0.08 -4.59
CA GLY A 162 16.07 -1.49 -4.49
C GLY A 162 14.68 -1.63 -3.88
N THR A 163 13.56 -1.60 -4.59
CA THR A 163 13.26 -2.12 -5.94
C THR A 163 12.25 -1.26 -6.74
N MET A 164 12.07 0.01 -6.38
CA MET A 164 11.81 1.22 -7.21
C MET A 164 10.91 2.22 -6.47
N MET A 165 11.54 3.24 -5.90
CA MET A 165 10.96 4.58 -5.75
C MET A 165 11.94 5.58 -6.37
N SER A 166 11.51 6.29 -7.41
CA SER A 166 12.29 7.38 -8.00
C SER A 166 11.45 8.65 -8.04
N PHE A 167 11.90 9.67 -7.30
CA PHE A 167 11.57 11.06 -7.58
C PHE A 167 12.82 11.75 -8.12
N ALA A 168 12.71 12.30 -9.33
CA ALA A 168 13.67 13.24 -9.88
C ALA A 168 12.98 14.60 -9.98
N VAL A 169 13.60 15.64 -9.43
CA VAL A 169 13.29 17.04 -9.74
C VAL A 169 14.64 17.68 -10.07
N LEU A 170 14.74 18.22 -11.28
CA LEU A 170 15.85 19.06 -11.74
C LEU A 170 15.87 20.39 -10.98
#